data_AF-A0A535Z4W9-F1
#
_entry.id   AF-A0A535Z4W9-F1
#
_cell.length_a   1.000
_cell.length_b   1.000
_cell.length_c   1.000
_cell.angle_alpha   90.00
_cell.angle_beta   90.00
_cell.angle_gamma   90.00
#
_symmetry.space_group_name_H-M   'P 1'
#
loop_
_entity.id
_entity.type
_entity.pdbx_description
1 polymer ?
#
loop_
_entity_poly.entity_id
_entity_poly.type
_entity_poly.pdbx_seq_one_letter_code
_entity_poly.pdbx_strand_id
1 'polypeptide(L)'
;MNRAERLARLLRVLAAIIAEPGLNPLELADRAGVSERTLRRDLTELRDLGYDVAYTSGYEVQEKLNLEGRAKHRGRGRGDDALLQAVAQAVETAGLWRDTDHSSVIAPKRTRSRKTGPAPIVLMPSGEQDADFIYATGFSVENALYIRFSDQDDILVTSPLEIDRARAQCRASRIVEDREAYVHKAWARAGAAILREKGITRARVSPNLRAAHLEDLRAQGLEVEVDRELFVAERRRKSAAEAASIQEAQSAAESAVVEVVRGL
;
A
#
# COMPACT_ATOMS: atom_id res chain seq x y z
N MET A 1 -22.49 -20.18 29.11
CA MET A 1 -22.45 -20.17 27.65
C MET A 1 -21.62 -21.34 27.17
N ASN A 2 -22.20 -22.12 26.28
CA ASN A 2 -21.75 -23.46 25.97
C ASN A 2 -20.74 -23.34 24.82
N ARG A 3 -19.79 -24.28 24.70
CA ARG A 3 -18.74 -24.21 23.65
C ARG A 3 -19.36 -24.11 22.23
N ALA A 4 -20.49 -24.78 22.01
CA ALA A 4 -21.25 -24.73 20.76
C ALA A 4 -21.87 -23.34 20.49
N GLU A 5 -22.46 -22.69 21.50
CA GLU A 5 -23.04 -21.35 21.37
C GLU A 5 -21.97 -20.29 21.06
N ARG A 6 -20.76 -20.48 21.62
CA ARG A 6 -19.60 -19.62 21.33
C ARG A 6 -19.19 -19.74 19.88
N LEU A 7 -19.04 -20.97 19.39
CA LEU A 7 -18.66 -21.24 18.01
C LEU A 7 -19.71 -20.69 17.03
N ALA A 8 -21.00 -20.94 17.29
CA ALA A 8 -22.08 -20.41 16.48
C ALA A 8 -22.09 -18.87 16.43
N ARG A 9 -21.68 -18.20 17.52
CA ARG A 9 -21.54 -16.75 17.53
C ARG A 9 -20.32 -16.26 16.73
N LEU A 10 -19.16 -16.90 16.87
CA LEU A 10 -17.97 -16.57 16.08
C LEU A 10 -18.24 -16.73 14.59
N LEU A 11 -18.94 -17.79 14.19
CA LEU A 11 -19.33 -18.02 12.80
C LEU A 11 -20.31 -16.97 12.29
N ARG A 12 -21.24 -16.48 13.12
CA ARG A 12 -22.14 -15.37 12.75
C ARG A 12 -21.38 -14.06 12.54
N VAL A 13 -20.43 -13.74 13.43
CA VAL A 13 -19.56 -12.56 13.28
C VAL A 13 -18.74 -12.69 12.00
N LEU A 14 -18.13 -13.84 11.75
CA LEU A 14 -17.33 -14.09 10.55
C LEU A 14 -18.19 -13.99 9.28
N ALA A 15 -19.38 -14.59 9.26
CA ALA A 15 -20.30 -14.52 8.13
C ALA A 15 -20.76 -13.10 7.84
N ALA A 16 -20.99 -12.27 8.88
CA ALA A 16 -21.33 -10.86 8.71
C ALA A 16 -20.20 -10.07 8.04
N ILE A 17 -18.95 -10.32 8.42
CA ILE A 17 -17.78 -9.67 7.82
C ILE A 17 -17.57 -10.11 6.36
N ILE A 18 -17.80 -11.39 6.05
CA ILE A 18 -17.66 -11.92 4.69
C ILE A 18 -18.77 -11.40 3.76
N ALA A 19 -20.01 -11.35 4.26
CA ALA A 19 -21.15 -10.90 3.46
C ALA A 19 -21.08 -9.40 3.14
N GLU A 20 -20.60 -8.58 4.08
CA GLU A 20 -20.58 -7.12 4.00
C GLU A 20 -19.24 -6.60 4.55
N PRO A 21 -18.15 -6.64 3.75
CA PRO A 21 -16.85 -6.12 4.16
C PRO A 21 -16.90 -4.60 4.33
N GLY A 22 -16.19 -4.08 5.34
CA GLY A 22 -16.12 -2.64 5.60
C GLY A 22 -17.18 -2.08 6.55
N LEU A 23 -17.93 -2.95 7.26
CA LEU A 23 -18.84 -2.49 8.32
C LEU A 23 -18.06 -1.86 9.48
N ASN A 24 -18.58 -0.75 10.01
CA ASN A 24 -18.06 -0.15 11.23
C ASN A 24 -18.42 -1.01 12.46
N PRO A 25 -17.80 -0.80 13.64
CA PRO A 25 -17.97 -1.70 14.79
C PRO A 25 -19.40 -1.77 15.33
N LEU A 26 -20.19 -0.70 15.20
CA LEU A 26 -21.58 -0.65 15.66
C LEU A 26 -22.48 -1.43 14.72
N GLU A 27 -22.37 -1.17 13.42
CA GLU A 27 -23.12 -1.87 12.37
C GLU A 27 -22.82 -3.37 12.36
N LEU A 28 -21.55 -3.76 12.55
CA LEU A 28 -21.16 -5.16 12.62
C LEU A 28 -21.72 -5.85 13.87
N ALA A 29 -21.77 -5.15 15.01
CA ALA A 29 -22.32 -5.68 16.25
C ALA A 29 -23.83 -5.92 16.12
N ASP A 30 -24.56 -4.94 15.56
CA ASP A 30 -25.99 -5.03 15.30
C ASP A 30 -26.30 -6.15 14.31
N ARG A 31 -25.53 -6.24 13.22
CA ARG A 31 -25.69 -7.27 12.19
C ARG A 31 -25.43 -8.69 12.68
N ALA A 32 -24.44 -8.84 13.57
CA ALA A 32 -24.13 -10.12 14.21
C ALA A 32 -25.04 -10.44 15.41
N GLY A 33 -25.86 -9.48 15.86
CA GLY A 33 -26.76 -9.61 17.00
C GLY A 33 -26.01 -9.75 18.33
N VAL A 34 -24.92 -9.01 18.50
CA VAL A 34 -24.05 -9.06 19.70
C VAL A 34 -23.77 -7.65 20.21
N SER A 35 -23.39 -7.53 21.49
CA SER A 35 -22.90 -6.24 22.01
C SER A 35 -21.52 -5.90 21.44
N GLU A 36 -21.19 -4.62 21.35
CA GLU A 36 -19.86 -4.15 20.90
C GLU A 36 -18.71 -4.73 21.77
N ARG A 37 -18.93 -4.91 23.07
CA ARG A 37 -17.98 -5.58 23.97
C ARG A 37 -17.75 -7.04 23.59
N THR A 38 -18.82 -7.75 23.23
CA THR A 38 -18.76 -9.14 22.78
C THR A 38 -18.10 -9.24 21.42
N LEU A 39 -18.41 -8.31 20.51
CA LEU A 39 -17.79 -8.23 19.18
C LEU A 39 -16.26 -8.09 19.30
N ARG A 40 -15.75 -7.16 20.11
CA ARG A 40 -14.29 -7.00 20.33
C ARG A 40 -13.61 -8.29 20.80
N ARG A 41 -14.27 -9.02 21.72
CA ARG A 41 -13.77 -10.30 22.23
C ARG A 41 -13.75 -11.37 21.15
N ASP A 42 -14.84 -11.47 20.38
CA ASP A 42 -14.99 -12.47 19.32
C ASP A 42 -14.02 -12.20 18.15
N LEU A 43 -13.78 -10.94 17.79
CA LEU A 43 -12.77 -10.54 16.80
C LEU A 43 -11.35 -10.92 17.22
N THR A 44 -11.03 -10.75 18.52
CA THR A 44 -9.75 -11.19 19.07
C THR A 44 -9.61 -12.71 18.95
N GLU A 45 -10.67 -13.45 19.27
CA GLU A 45 -10.69 -14.90 19.17
C GLU A 45 -10.59 -15.40 17.72
N LEU A 46 -11.25 -14.74 16.77
CA LEU A 46 -11.11 -15.05 15.33
C LEU A 46 -9.66 -14.85 14.86
N ARG A 47 -8.99 -13.79 15.30
CA ARG A 47 -7.57 -13.55 15.02
C ARG A 47 -6.67 -14.63 15.62
N ASP A 48 -6.96 -15.06 16.85
CA ASP A 48 -6.21 -16.14 17.51
C ASP A 48 -6.41 -17.49 16.81
N LEU A 49 -7.57 -17.71 16.16
CA LEU A 49 -7.87 -18.87 15.32
C LEU A 49 -7.25 -18.78 13.92
N GLY A 50 -6.58 -17.66 13.59
CA GLY A 50 -5.87 -17.46 12.32
C GLY A 50 -6.71 -16.81 11.22
N TYR A 51 -7.92 -16.33 11.52
CA TYR A 51 -8.65 -15.46 10.60
C TYR A 51 -8.10 -14.05 10.72
N ASP A 52 -7.46 -13.56 9.66
CA ASP A 52 -6.85 -12.23 9.65
C ASP A 52 -7.93 -11.16 9.44
N VAL A 53 -8.59 -10.77 10.53
CA VAL A 53 -9.64 -9.76 10.55
C VAL A 53 -9.02 -8.41 10.90
N ALA A 54 -9.00 -7.49 9.93
CA ALA A 54 -8.39 -6.17 10.08
C ALA A 54 -9.46 -5.07 10.07
N TYR A 55 -9.23 -4.01 10.85
CA TYR A 55 -10.04 -2.80 10.83
C TYR A 55 -9.30 -1.73 10.01
N THR A 56 -9.71 -1.56 8.76
CA THR A 56 -9.07 -0.60 7.84
C THR A 56 -10.01 0.56 7.53
N SER A 57 -11.16 0.26 6.91
CA SER A 57 -12.28 1.17 6.67
C SER A 57 -13.59 0.58 7.19
N GLY A 58 -13.47 -0.24 8.23
CA GLY A 58 -14.43 -1.25 8.67
C GLY A 58 -13.75 -2.61 8.75
N TYR A 59 -14.46 -3.63 9.26
CA TYR A 59 -13.89 -4.97 9.41
C TYR A 59 -13.95 -5.73 8.08
N GLU A 60 -12.84 -6.35 7.71
CA GLU A 60 -12.69 -7.18 6.52
C GLU A 60 -11.93 -8.46 6.89
N VAL A 61 -12.35 -9.61 6.34
CA VAL A 61 -11.57 -10.86 6.46
C VAL A 61 -10.55 -10.87 5.32
N GLN A 62 -9.26 -10.86 5.65
CA GLN A 62 -8.24 -11.15 4.65
C GLN A 62 -8.16 -12.68 4.50
N GLU A 63 -8.67 -13.20 3.39
CA GLU A 63 -8.37 -14.58 3.01
C GLU A 63 -6.88 -14.68 2.66
N LYS A 64 -6.05 -14.98 3.66
CA LYS A 64 -4.77 -15.63 3.39
C LYS A 64 -5.10 -17.03 2.90
N LEU A 65 -5.22 -17.18 1.58
CA LEU A 65 -4.92 -18.45 0.91
C LEU A 65 -3.48 -18.81 1.31
N ASN A 66 -3.33 -19.55 2.41
CA ASN A 66 -2.08 -20.15 2.84
C ASN A 66 -1.70 -21.24 1.83
N LEU A 67 -1.29 -20.83 0.64
CA LEU A 67 -0.73 -21.70 -0.40
C LEU A 67 0.73 -22.07 -0.10
N GLU A 68 1.32 -21.50 0.96
CA GLU A 68 2.65 -21.87 1.46
C GLU A 68 2.53 -22.39 2.88
N GLY A 69 2.56 -23.72 3.03
CA GLY A 69 2.38 -24.44 4.29
C GLY A 69 3.44 -24.16 5.36
N ARG A 70 3.36 -23.00 6.02
CA ARG A 70 4.03 -22.74 7.30
C ARG A 70 3.06 -22.15 8.32
N ALA A 71 2.12 -22.98 8.77
CA ALA A 71 1.58 -22.83 10.12
C ALA A 71 2.52 -23.54 11.11
N LYS A 72 2.83 -22.89 12.23
CA LYS A 72 3.44 -23.57 13.40
C LYS A 72 2.54 -24.74 13.77
N HIS A 73 3.00 -25.96 13.49
CA HIS A 73 2.31 -27.20 13.85
C HIS A 73 2.16 -27.26 15.40
N ARG A 74 0.96 -27.03 15.90
CA ARG A 74 0.52 -27.70 17.13
C ARG A 74 -0.02 -29.07 16.74
N GLY A 75 0.32 -30.10 17.51
CA GLY A 75 -0.09 -31.49 17.24
C GLY A 75 -1.61 -31.58 17.13
N ARG A 76 -2.09 -32.03 15.95
CA ARG A 76 -3.50 -32.26 15.63
C ARG A 76 -4.04 -33.41 16.49
N GLY A 77 -5.19 -33.20 17.12
CA GLY A 77 -5.91 -34.24 17.87
C GLY A 77 -7.00 -34.88 17.01
N ARG A 78 -7.23 -36.18 17.20
CA ARG A 78 -8.25 -37.02 16.53
C ARG A 78 -9.69 -36.45 16.56
N GLY A 79 -9.98 -35.45 17.40
CA GLY A 79 -11.29 -34.78 17.48
C GLY A 79 -11.53 -33.73 16.39
N ASP A 80 -10.49 -33.23 15.73
CA ASP A 80 -10.60 -32.16 14.73
C ASP A 80 -11.15 -32.68 13.39
N ASP A 81 -10.89 -33.94 13.05
CA ASP A 81 -11.35 -34.58 11.82
C ASP A 81 -12.87 -34.85 11.85
N ALA A 82 -13.39 -35.25 13.02
CA ALA A 82 -14.83 -35.45 13.22
C ALA A 82 -15.62 -34.13 13.12
N LEU A 83 -14.99 -33.02 13.55
CA LEU A 83 -15.59 -31.69 13.47
C LEU A 83 -15.64 -31.19 12.02
N LEU A 84 -14.60 -31.48 11.23
CA LEU A 84 -14.56 -31.18 9.79
C LEU A 84 -15.58 -32.01 9.01
N GLN A 85 -15.76 -33.29 9.35
CA GLN A 85 -16.81 -34.12 8.76
C GLN A 85 -18.21 -33.62 9.11
N ALA A 86 -18.45 -33.22 10.36
CA ALA A 86 -19.73 -32.65 10.77
C ALA A 86 -20.02 -31.30 10.09
N VAL A 87 -18.99 -30.46 9.89
CA VAL A 87 -19.11 -29.19 9.16
C VAL A 87 -19.36 -29.44 7.67
N ALA A 88 -18.64 -30.37 7.04
CA ALA A 88 -18.86 -30.74 5.64
C ALA A 88 -20.30 -31.24 5.42
N GLN A 89 -20.80 -32.10 6.31
CA GLN A 89 -22.15 -32.66 6.24
C GLN A 89 -23.24 -31.61 6.53
N ALA A 90 -22.96 -30.63 7.40
CA ALA A 90 -23.85 -29.50 7.67
C ALA A 90 -23.91 -28.50 6.49
N VAL A 91 -22.80 -28.30 5.79
CA VAL A 91 -22.73 -27.45 4.59
C VAL A 91 -23.44 -28.09 3.40
N GLU A 92 -23.37 -29.41 3.28
CA GLU A 92 -24.07 -30.20 2.27
C GLU A 92 -25.59 -30.23 2.50
N THR A 93 -26.03 -30.40 3.76
CA THR A 93 -27.47 -30.35 4.13
C THR A 93 -28.07 -28.95 4.06
N ALA A 94 -27.26 -27.89 4.18
CA ALA A 94 -27.69 -26.50 4.02
C ALA A 94 -27.82 -26.05 2.55
N GLY A 95 -27.52 -26.91 1.57
CA GLY A 95 -27.64 -26.58 0.14
C GLY A 95 -26.72 -25.45 -0.33
N LEU A 96 -25.63 -25.19 0.40
CA LEU A 96 -24.66 -24.11 0.11
C LEU A 96 -23.63 -24.50 -0.96
N TRP A 97 -23.72 -25.71 -1.50
CA TRP A 97 -23.02 -26.10 -2.73
C TRP A 97 -23.82 -25.61 -3.92
N ARG A 98 -23.31 -24.57 -4.58
CA ARG A 98 -23.70 -24.27 -5.96
C ARG A 98 -22.61 -24.84 -6.86
N ASP A 99 -22.99 -25.77 -7.73
CA ASP A 99 -22.18 -26.15 -8.89
C ASP A 99 -21.74 -24.86 -9.58
N THR A 100 -20.45 -24.58 -9.53
CA THR A 100 -19.84 -23.63 -10.45
C THR A 100 -19.56 -24.41 -11.71
N ASP A 101 -20.64 -24.65 -12.46
CA ASP A 101 -20.52 -24.93 -13.87
C ASP A 101 -19.63 -23.85 -14.48
N HIS A 102 -18.60 -24.29 -15.18
CA HIS A 102 -17.58 -23.47 -15.81
C HIS A 102 -18.21 -22.52 -16.84
N SER A 103 -18.78 -21.41 -16.37
CA SER A 103 -18.98 -20.23 -17.21
C SER A 103 -17.64 -19.53 -17.30
N SER A 104 -16.98 -19.75 -18.44
CA SER A 104 -15.80 -19.02 -18.86
C SER A 104 -16.15 -17.53 -18.94
N VAL A 105 -15.99 -16.82 -17.82
CA VAL A 105 -15.97 -15.36 -17.83
C VAL A 105 -14.70 -14.99 -18.58
N ILE A 106 -14.88 -14.66 -19.86
CA ILE A 106 -13.85 -14.10 -20.72
C ILE A 106 -13.31 -12.89 -19.98
N ALA A 107 -12.11 -13.02 -19.43
CA ALA A 107 -11.36 -11.92 -18.86
C ALA A 107 -11.40 -10.76 -19.87
N PRO A 108 -11.71 -9.52 -19.44
CA PRO A 108 -11.75 -8.40 -20.37
C PRO A 108 -10.40 -8.36 -21.08
N LYS A 109 -10.45 -8.49 -22.42
CA LYS A 109 -9.27 -8.44 -23.28
C LYS A 109 -8.47 -7.21 -22.87
N ARG A 110 -7.27 -7.44 -22.31
CA ARG A 110 -6.23 -6.42 -22.12
C ARG A 110 -6.12 -5.65 -23.43
N THR A 111 -6.71 -4.46 -23.48
CA THR A 111 -6.43 -3.48 -24.52
C THR A 111 -4.95 -3.22 -24.41
N ARG A 112 -4.18 -3.65 -25.41
CA ARG A 112 -2.76 -3.35 -25.51
C ARG A 112 -2.64 -1.83 -25.58
N SER A 113 -2.39 -1.20 -24.43
CA SER A 113 -2.06 0.21 -24.35
C SER A 113 -0.84 0.45 -25.23
N ARG A 114 -0.95 1.50 -26.03
CA ARG A 114 -0.04 1.86 -27.11
C ARG A 114 1.37 2.06 -26.53
N LYS A 115 2.31 1.19 -26.91
CA LYS A 115 3.73 1.33 -26.52
C LYS A 115 4.33 2.55 -27.22
N THR A 116 4.66 3.59 -26.47
CA THR A 116 5.71 4.55 -26.84
C THR A 116 6.27 5.17 -25.56
N GLY A 117 7.51 4.81 -25.21
CA GLY A 117 8.25 5.35 -24.07
C GLY A 117 8.48 4.35 -22.91
N PRO A 118 9.55 4.56 -22.12
CA PRO A 118 9.73 3.87 -20.84
C PRO A 118 8.54 4.21 -19.91
N ALA A 119 8.17 3.30 -19.01
CA ALA A 119 7.08 3.56 -18.07
C ALA A 119 7.39 4.81 -17.21
N PRO A 120 6.37 5.63 -16.85
CA PRO A 120 6.56 6.78 -15.98
C PRO A 120 7.22 6.40 -14.66
N ILE A 121 7.98 7.33 -14.11
CA ILE A 121 8.56 7.17 -12.78
C ILE A 121 7.55 7.69 -11.77
N VAL A 122 7.23 6.90 -10.75
CA VAL A 122 6.39 7.30 -9.62
C VAL A 122 7.24 7.25 -8.35
N LEU A 123 7.34 8.37 -7.64
CA LEU A 123 8.08 8.48 -6.39
C LEU A 123 7.14 8.91 -5.26
N MET A 124 7.27 8.22 -4.14
CA MET A 124 6.77 8.65 -2.83
C MET A 124 7.97 8.60 -1.90
N PRO A 125 8.32 9.71 -1.23
CA PRO A 125 9.52 9.77 -0.43
C PRO A 125 9.43 8.79 0.73
N SER A 126 10.55 8.11 1.00
CA SER A 126 10.71 7.30 2.20
C SER A 126 10.89 8.14 3.48
N GLY A 127 11.11 9.44 3.33
CA GLY A 127 11.23 10.48 4.35
C GLY A 127 11.87 11.76 3.78
N GLU A 128 12.11 12.78 4.61
CA GLU A 128 12.62 14.09 4.17
C GLU A 128 13.99 14.03 3.47
N GLN A 129 14.80 13.02 3.76
CA GLN A 129 16.15 12.85 3.20
C GLN A 129 16.19 11.88 2.02
N ASP A 130 15.03 11.56 1.42
CA ASP A 130 14.96 10.64 0.29
C ASP A 130 15.75 11.20 -0.92
N ALA A 131 16.89 10.56 -1.20
CA ALA A 131 17.83 11.07 -2.19
C ALA A 131 17.30 11.00 -3.63
N ASP A 132 16.43 10.03 -3.94
CA ASP A 132 15.86 9.91 -5.29
C ASP A 132 14.76 10.96 -5.49
N PHE A 133 13.96 11.20 -4.46
CA PHE A 133 12.94 12.24 -4.47
C PHE A 133 13.57 13.64 -4.57
N ILE A 134 14.58 13.94 -3.75
CA ILE A 134 15.30 15.21 -3.79
C ILE A 134 16.00 15.39 -5.14
N TYR A 135 16.62 14.34 -5.69
CA TYR A 135 17.24 14.42 -7.00
C TYR A 135 16.22 14.74 -8.10
N ALA A 136 15.07 14.08 -8.07
CA ALA A 136 14.04 14.25 -9.09
C ALA A 136 13.33 15.61 -9.00
N THR A 137 13.14 16.15 -7.80
CA THR A 137 12.26 17.29 -7.55
C THR A 137 12.98 18.55 -7.07
N GLY A 138 14.20 18.45 -6.55
CA GLY A 138 14.89 19.52 -5.83
C GLY A 138 14.26 19.87 -4.47
N PHE A 139 13.27 19.09 -4.00
CA PHE A 139 12.43 19.42 -2.86
C PHE A 139 12.50 18.33 -1.78
N SER A 140 12.66 18.76 -0.53
CA SER A 140 12.67 17.87 0.64
C SER A 140 11.31 17.95 1.35
N VAL A 141 10.70 16.78 1.55
CA VAL A 141 9.38 16.62 2.17
C VAL A 141 9.21 15.19 2.68
N GLU A 142 8.47 15.03 3.78
CA GLU A 142 8.22 13.70 4.36
C GLU A 142 7.24 12.87 3.53
N ASN A 143 6.17 13.50 3.02
CA ASN A 143 5.10 12.85 2.28
C ASN A 143 4.69 13.70 1.06
N ALA A 144 4.78 13.12 -0.12
CA ALA A 144 4.31 13.70 -1.38
C ALA A 144 4.20 12.61 -2.44
N LEU A 145 3.60 12.92 -3.58
CA LEU A 145 3.59 12.08 -4.76
C LEU A 145 4.22 12.83 -5.93
N TYR A 146 5.24 12.24 -6.54
CA TYR A 146 5.84 12.77 -7.76
C TYR A 146 5.68 11.76 -8.90
N ILE A 147 5.29 12.24 -10.08
CA ILE A 147 5.18 11.43 -11.30
C ILE A 147 5.90 12.14 -12.44
N ARG A 148 6.85 11.45 -13.08
CA ARG A 148 7.54 11.91 -14.30
C ARG A 148 7.13 11.06 -15.49
N PHE A 149 6.45 11.66 -16.46
CA PHE A 149 6.03 11.01 -17.70
C PHE A 149 7.12 11.06 -18.77
N SER A 150 7.72 12.24 -18.94
CA SER A 150 8.86 12.48 -19.82
C SER A 150 9.65 13.69 -19.30
N ASP A 151 10.69 14.09 -20.04
CA ASP A 151 11.36 15.36 -19.78
C ASP A 151 10.32 16.50 -19.84
N GLN A 152 10.33 17.38 -18.83
CA GLN A 152 9.40 18.50 -18.68
C GLN A 152 7.89 18.17 -18.66
N ASP A 153 7.50 16.89 -18.55
CA ASP A 153 6.13 16.47 -18.24
C ASP A 153 6.16 15.70 -16.93
N ASP A 154 6.09 16.45 -15.84
CA ASP A 154 6.07 15.92 -14.49
C ASP A 154 5.16 16.72 -13.56
N ILE A 155 4.69 16.02 -12.53
CA ILE A 155 3.76 16.55 -11.55
C ILE A 155 4.23 16.20 -10.14
N LEU A 156 4.22 17.19 -9.27
CA LEU A 156 4.30 17.03 -7.82
C LEU A 156 2.91 17.26 -7.24
N VAL A 157 2.40 16.28 -6.50
CA VAL A 157 1.21 16.41 -5.66
C VAL A 157 1.66 16.47 -4.21
N THR A 158 1.19 17.48 -3.48
CA THR A 158 1.63 17.77 -2.12
C THR A 158 0.47 18.19 -1.23
N SER A 159 0.67 18.18 0.09
CA SER A 159 -0.36 18.59 1.05
C SER A 159 -0.53 20.12 1.08
N PRO A 160 -1.63 20.64 1.66
CA PRO A 160 -1.83 22.09 1.80
C PRO A 160 -0.77 22.78 2.67
N LEU A 161 -0.12 22.05 3.58
CA LEU A 161 0.95 22.61 4.41
C LEU A 161 2.26 22.79 3.62
N GLU A 162 2.39 22.08 2.50
CA GLU A 162 3.63 21.99 1.75
C GLU A 162 3.58 22.70 0.39
N ILE A 163 2.40 23.19 -0.01
CA ILE A 163 2.17 23.76 -1.34
C ILE A 163 3.02 25.00 -1.64
N ASP A 164 3.14 25.91 -0.67
CA ASP A 164 3.89 27.16 -0.88
C ASP A 164 5.40 26.91 -0.91
N ARG A 165 5.89 26.00 -0.05
CA ARG A 165 7.31 25.59 -0.07
C ARG A 165 7.64 24.83 -1.37
N ALA A 166 6.75 23.94 -1.80
CA ALA A 166 6.89 23.23 -3.07
C ALA A 166 6.97 24.22 -4.24
N ARG A 167 6.08 25.22 -4.31
CA ARG A 167 6.11 26.26 -5.36
C ARG A 167 7.41 27.06 -5.38
N ALA A 168 8.02 27.30 -4.23
CA ALA A 168 9.25 28.08 -4.12
C ALA A 168 10.52 27.28 -4.43
N GLN A 169 10.52 25.96 -4.18
CA GLN A 169 11.76 25.15 -4.16
C GLN A 169 11.77 24.00 -5.16
N CYS A 170 10.60 23.46 -5.53
CA CYS A 170 10.49 22.32 -6.41
C CYS A 170 10.72 22.70 -7.88
N ARG A 171 11.32 21.78 -8.63
CA ARG A 171 11.61 21.88 -10.06
C ARG A 171 10.56 21.22 -10.96
N ALA A 172 9.52 20.61 -10.38
CA ALA A 172 8.46 19.96 -11.15
C ALA A 172 7.67 20.99 -11.97
N SER A 173 7.32 20.61 -13.19
CA SER A 173 6.62 21.46 -14.16
C SER A 173 5.21 21.81 -13.70
N ARG A 174 4.56 20.90 -12.97
CA ARG A 174 3.23 21.11 -12.39
C ARG A 174 3.24 20.76 -10.90
N ILE A 175 2.69 21.65 -10.09
CA ILE A 175 2.54 21.45 -8.65
C ILE A 175 1.07 21.56 -8.29
N VAL A 176 0.52 20.51 -7.66
CA VAL A 176 -0.89 20.39 -7.30
C VAL A 176 -1.03 20.16 -5.80
N GLU A 177 -1.99 20.83 -5.19
CA GLU A 177 -2.42 20.58 -3.82
C GLU A 177 -3.44 19.43 -3.81
N ASP A 178 -3.24 18.47 -2.92
CA ASP A 178 -4.26 17.48 -2.55
C ASP A 178 -4.61 17.67 -1.07
N ARG A 179 -5.88 17.95 -0.77
CA ARG A 179 -6.36 18.17 0.60
C ARG A 179 -6.49 16.88 1.40
N GLU A 180 -6.52 15.73 0.72
CA GLU A 180 -6.59 14.39 1.34
C GLU A 180 -5.19 13.77 1.56
N ALA A 181 -4.12 14.52 1.24
CA ALA A 181 -2.70 14.16 1.24
C ALA A 181 -2.09 13.58 2.54
N TYR A 182 -2.85 13.44 3.63
CA TYR A 182 -2.36 12.91 4.91
C TYR A 182 -2.63 11.41 5.09
N VAL A 183 -3.38 10.79 4.18
CA VAL A 183 -3.72 9.37 4.26
C VAL A 183 -2.72 8.57 3.43
N HIS A 184 -2.00 7.61 4.03
CA HIS A 184 -0.97 6.82 3.32
C HIS A 184 -1.45 6.17 2.01
N LYS A 185 -2.71 5.69 1.98
CA LYS A 185 -3.33 5.12 0.77
C LYS A 185 -3.72 6.16 -0.28
N ALA A 186 -3.89 7.43 0.10
CA ALA A 186 -4.30 8.49 -0.81
C ALA A 186 -3.26 8.72 -1.91
N TRP A 187 -1.96 8.65 -1.59
CA TRP A 187 -0.90 8.87 -2.57
C TRP A 187 -0.87 7.81 -3.68
N ALA A 188 -0.95 6.52 -3.32
CA ALA A 188 -0.99 5.45 -4.31
C ALA A 188 -2.27 5.50 -5.17
N ARG A 189 -3.42 5.83 -4.56
CA ARG A 189 -4.69 6.02 -5.27
C ARG A 189 -4.63 7.22 -6.22
N ALA A 190 -4.12 8.36 -5.78
CA ALA A 190 -3.94 9.56 -6.58
C ALA A 190 -2.98 9.28 -7.75
N GLY A 191 -1.87 8.60 -7.49
CA GLY A 191 -0.92 8.20 -8.53
C GLY A 191 -1.56 7.31 -9.58
N ALA A 192 -2.31 6.29 -9.16
CA ALA A 192 -3.04 5.42 -10.09
C ALA A 192 -4.14 6.15 -10.86
N ALA A 193 -4.85 7.09 -10.24
CA ALA A 193 -5.86 7.90 -10.91
C ALA A 193 -5.23 8.77 -12.01
N ILE A 194 -4.15 9.50 -11.71
CA ILE A 194 -3.43 10.34 -12.67
C ILE A 194 -2.88 9.51 -13.84
N LEU A 195 -2.28 8.34 -13.56
CA LEU A 195 -1.80 7.43 -14.60
C LEU A 195 -2.95 6.91 -15.48
N ARG A 196 -4.09 6.55 -14.87
CA ARG A 196 -5.24 6.00 -15.58
C ARG A 196 -5.92 7.04 -16.49
N GLU A 197 -6.00 8.30 -16.06
CA GLU A 197 -6.48 9.40 -16.91
C GLU A 197 -5.65 9.55 -18.19
N LYS A 198 -4.34 9.29 -18.11
CA LYS A 198 -3.44 9.25 -19.28
C LYS A 198 -3.42 7.90 -20.01
N GLY A 199 -4.25 6.93 -19.63
CA GLY A 199 -4.29 5.59 -20.25
C GLY A 199 -3.07 4.72 -19.95
N ILE A 200 -2.33 5.02 -18.88
CA ILE A 200 -1.11 4.34 -18.46
C ILE A 200 -1.44 3.38 -17.31
N THR A 201 -1.00 2.13 -17.45
CA THR A 201 -1.23 1.07 -16.44
C THR A 201 0.07 0.50 -15.88
N ARG A 202 1.21 1.12 -16.16
CA ARG A 202 2.54 0.67 -15.76
C ARG A 202 3.34 1.82 -15.16
N ALA A 203 4.18 1.53 -14.18
CA ALA A 203 5.03 2.51 -13.52
C ALA A 203 6.37 1.90 -13.10
N ARG A 204 7.42 2.73 -13.10
CA ARG A 204 8.70 2.44 -12.44
C ARG A 204 8.77 3.18 -11.13
N VAL A 205 9.31 2.54 -10.10
CA VAL A 205 9.47 3.13 -8.76
C VAL A 205 10.90 3.00 -8.26
N SER A 206 11.28 3.84 -7.30
CA SER A 206 12.57 3.75 -6.61
C SER A 206 12.67 2.45 -5.78
N PRO A 207 13.87 1.86 -5.64
CA PRO A 207 14.12 0.77 -4.70
C PRO A 207 13.92 1.17 -3.24
N ASN A 208 13.91 2.47 -2.93
CA ASN A 208 13.66 3.00 -1.59
C ASN A 208 12.16 3.16 -1.28
N LEU A 209 11.27 2.88 -2.23
CA LEU A 209 9.84 2.98 -2.01
C LEU A 209 9.42 2.02 -0.88
N ARG A 210 8.69 2.55 0.11
CA ARG A 210 8.15 1.74 1.20
C ARG A 210 7.26 0.64 0.63
N ALA A 211 7.43 -0.59 1.13
CA ALA A 211 6.70 -1.76 0.63
C ALA A 211 5.17 -1.58 0.64
N ALA A 212 4.62 -0.88 1.64
CA ALA A 212 3.20 -0.56 1.70
C ALA A 212 2.72 0.21 0.45
N HIS A 213 3.48 1.21 0.00
CA HIS A 213 3.12 1.99 -1.19
C HIS A 213 3.25 1.19 -2.49
N LEU A 214 4.21 0.27 -2.57
CA LEU A 214 4.34 -0.64 -3.70
C LEU A 214 3.09 -1.54 -3.81
N GLU A 215 2.67 -2.13 -2.70
CA GLU A 215 1.47 -2.98 -2.66
C GLU A 215 0.20 -2.18 -2.89
N ASP A 216 0.09 -0.96 -2.35
CA ASP A 216 -1.05 -0.08 -2.61
C ASP A 216 -1.16 0.28 -4.10
N LEU A 217 -0.06 0.59 -4.80
CA LEU A 217 -0.06 0.85 -6.24
C LEU A 217 -0.50 -0.39 -7.04
N ARG A 218 -0.04 -1.58 -6.66
CA ARG A 218 -0.44 -2.86 -7.28
C ARG A 218 -1.92 -3.15 -7.06
N ALA A 219 -2.43 -2.89 -5.85
CA ALA A 219 -3.85 -3.02 -5.53
C ALA A 219 -4.74 -2.09 -6.36
N GLN A 220 -4.21 -0.97 -6.87
CA GLN A 220 -4.90 -0.12 -7.85
C GLN A 220 -4.87 -0.65 -9.29
N GLY A 221 -4.28 -1.82 -9.52
CA GLY A 221 -4.19 -2.47 -10.83
C GLY A 221 -3.03 -1.98 -11.71
N LEU A 222 -2.01 -1.34 -11.13
CA LEU A 222 -0.80 -0.94 -11.85
C LEU A 222 0.21 -2.10 -11.93
N GLU A 223 0.82 -2.25 -13.10
CA GLU A 223 2.03 -3.05 -13.29
C GLU A 223 3.25 -2.23 -12.83
N VAL A 224 3.71 -2.49 -11.61
CA VAL A 224 4.79 -1.72 -10.97
C VAL A 224 6.12 -2.47 -11.00
N GLU A 225 7.11 -1.86 -11.63
CA GLU A 225 8.49 -2.32 -11.70
C GLU A 225 9.37 -1.51 -10.73
N VAL A 226 10.18 -2.19 -9.92
CA VAL A 226 11.21 -1.53 -9.09
C VAL A 226 12.46 -1.36 -9.94
N ASP A 227 12.79 -0.12 -10.29
CA ASP A 227 13.95 0.21 -11.12
C ASP A 227 15.19 0.33 -10.23
N ARG A 228 16.00 -0.73 -10.16
CA ARG A 228 17.20 -0.77 -9.30
C ARG A 228 18.31 0.16 -9.75
N GLU A 229 18.26 0.64 -10.98
CA GLU A 229 19.26 1.56 -11.54
C GLU A 229 18.71 2.98 -11.67
N LEU A 230 17.57 3.26 -11.04
CA LEU A 230 16.93 4.57 -11.08
C LEU A 230 17.93 5.67 -10.73
N PHE A 231 18.10 6.61 -11.66
CA PHE A 231 19.02 7.75 -11.58
C PHE A 231 20.51 7.42 -11.39
N VAL A 232 20.95 6.15 -11.35
CA VAL A 232 22.36 5.80 -11.08
C VAL A 232 23.29 6.41 -12.12
N ALA A 233 22.97 6.27 -13.41
CA ALA A 233 23.77 6.83 -14.49
C ALA A 233 23.71 8.36 -14.55
N GLU A 234 22.56 8.94 -14.19
CA GLU A 234 22.34 10.38 -14.19
C GLU A 234 23.13 11.04 -13.04
N ARG A 235 22.98 10.56 -11.80
CA ARG A 235 23.67 11.06 -10.59
C ARG A 235 25.19 10.87 -10.62
N ARG A 236 25.69 9.95 -11.43
CA ARG A 236 27.15 9.81 -11.65
C ARG A 236 27.71 11.01 -12.42
N ARG A 237 26.93 11.62 -13.31
CA ARG A 237 27.29 12.79 -14.11
C ARG A 237 26.75 14.06 -13.46
N LYS A 238 27.64 14.86 -12.86
CA LYS A 238 27.25 16.09 -12.17
C LYS A 238 27.07 17.19 -13.20
N SER A 239 26.00 17.95 -13.05
CA SER A 239 25.86 19.27 -13.69
C SER A 239 26.84 20.28 -13.08
N ALA A 240 27.05 21.40 -13.76
CA ALA A 240 27.86 22.49 -13.23
C ALA A 240 27.29 23.05 -11.91
N ALA A 241 25.96 23.11 -11.79
CA ALA A 241 25.29 23.55 -10.56
C ALA A 241 25.54 22.57 -9.40
N GLU A 242 25.42 21.26 -9.63
CA GLU A 242 25.72 20.25 -8.61
C GLU A 242 27.20 20.25 -8.22
N ALA A 243 28.11 20.43 -9.18
CA ALA A 243 29.54 20.54 -8.92
C ALA A 243 29.86 21.77 -8.04
N ALA A 244 29.21 22.91 -8.31
CA ALA A 244 29.35 24.11 -7.49
C ALA A 244 28.86 23.87 -6.05
N SER A 245 27.67 23.28 -5.88
CA SER A 245 27.16 22.95 -4.54
C SER A 245 28.06 21.97 -3.78
N ILE A 246 28.69 21.01 -4.46
CA ILE A 246 29.67 20.10 -3.86
C ILE A 246 30.90 20.89 -3.39
N GLN A 247 31.42 21.80 -4.22
CA GLN A 247 32.59 22.61 -3.88
C GLN A 247 32.30 23.57 -2.71
N GLU A 248 31.11 24.17 -2.67
CA GLU A 248 30.67 25.01 -1.55
C GLU A 248 30.60 24.21 -0.24
N ALA A 249 29.99 23.02 -0.28
CA ALA A 249 29.91 22.14 0.89
C ALA A 249 31.31 21.69 1.38
N GLN A 250 32.22 21.38 0.46
CA GLN A 250 33.62 21.02 0.79
C GLN A 250 34.35 22.20 1.44
N SER A 251 34.24 23.40 0.86
CA SER A 251 34.89 24.60 1.38
C SER A 251 34.39 24.95 2.79
N ALA A 252 33.08 24.78 3.03
CA ALA A 252 32.49 24.97 4.36
C ALA A 252 33.02 23.93 5.38
N ALA A 253 33.10 22.66 4.99
CA ALA A 253 33.63 21.60 5.84
C ALA A 253 35.11 21.83 6.18
N GLU A 254 35.94 22.20 5.20
CA GLU A 254 37.35 22.54 5.41
C GLU A 254 37.51 23.71 6.37
N SER A 255 36.69 24.77 6.20
CA SER A 255 36.69 25.93 7.09
C SER A 255 36.35 25.55 8.53
N ALA A 256 35.33 24.71 8.73
CA ALA A 256 34.94 24.22 10.05
C ALA A 256 36.05 23.39 10.72
N VAL A 257 36.74 22.52 9.96
CA VAL A 257 37.87 21.73 10.48
C VAL A 257 39.01 22.64 10.91
N VAL A 258 39.35 23.66 10.11
CA VAL A 258 40.39 24.64 10.46
C VAL A 258 40.05 25.39 11.75
N GLU A 259 38.78 25.78 11.93
CA GLU A 259 38.32 26.45 13.15
C GLU A 259 38.49 25.56 14.39
N VAL A 260 38.06 24.29 14.31
CA VAL A 260 38.21 23.33 15.42
C VAL A 260 39.68 23.11 15.78
N VAL A 261 40.56 22.96 14.78
CA VAL A 261 42.00 22.75 15.02
C VAL A 261 42.65 23.98 15.65
N ARG A 262 42.22 25.19 15.29
CA ARG A 262 42.76 26.44 15.86
C ARG A 262 42.24 26.74 17.27
N GLY A 263 41.07 26.19 17.64
CA GLY A 263 40.46 26.34 18.96
C GLY A 263 40.95 25.32 20.00
N LEU A 264 41.73 24.31 19.58
CA LEU A 264 42.44 23.34 20.43
C LEU A 264 43.87 23.81 20.72
#